data_AF-A0A923A3B7-F1
#
_entry.id   AF-A0A923A3B7-F1
#
_cell.length_a   1.000
_cell.length_b   1.000
_cell.length_c   1.000
_cell.angle_alpha   90.00
_cell.angle_beta   90.00
_cell.angle_gamma   90.00
#
_symmetry.space_group_name_H-M   'P 1'
#
loop_
_entity.id
_entity.type
_entity.pdbx_description
1 polymer ?
#
loop_
_entity_poly.entity_id
_entity_poly.type
_entity_poly.pdbx_seq_one_letter_code
_entity_poly.pdbx_strand_id
1 'polypeptide(L)' 'MKIKAIIILIFFFCLTQTGFAEDAKKTSPQPEIKIIESTYAFETLAEGEEIIHDFTIKNTGNAPLDVLKVKPG' A
#
# COMPACT_ATOMS: atom_id res chain seq x y z
N MET A 1 -14.76 52.35 15.04
CA MET A 1 -13.76 52.06 13.97
C MET A 1 -12.96 50.78 14.25
N LYS A 2 -12.50 50.56 15.49
CA LYS A 2 -11.69 49.39 15.89
C LYS A 2 -12.38 48.01 15.67
N ILE A 3 -13.66 47.88 16.01
CA ILE A 3 -14.44 46.63 15.80
C ILE A 3 -14.65 46.29 14.32
N LYS A 4 -14.90 47.30 13.47
CA LYS A 4 -15.05 47.08 12.01
C LYS A 4 -13.73 46.62 11.39
N ALA A 5 -12.60 47.16 11.86
CA ALA A 5 -11.27 46.74 11.43
C ALA A 5 -10.95 45.29 11.86
N ILE A 6 -11.37 44.87 13.05
CA ILE A 6 -11.18 43.49 13.55
C ILE A 6 -12.01 42.49 12.72
N ILE A 7 -13.25 42.83 12.38
CA ILE A 7 -14.11 41.97 11.56
C ILE A 7 -13.53 41.82 10.14
N ILE A 8 -13.01 42.90 9.56
CA ILE A 8 -12.34 42.87 8.25
C ILE A 8 -11.07 42.00 8.29
N LEU A 9 -10.30 42.08 9.38
CA LEU A 9 -9.08 41.27 9.54
C LEU A 9 -9.39 39.78 9.66
N ILE A 10 -10.43 39.40 10.41
CA ILE A 10 -10.88 38.00 10.54
C ILE A 10 -11.42 37.46 9.21
N PHE A 11 -12.14 38.29 8.46
CA PHE A 11 -12.64 37.93 7.14
C PHE A 11 -11.50 37.71 6.13
N PHE A 12 -10.43 38.51 6.22
CA PHE A 12 -9.23 38.36 5.39
C PHE A 12 -8.42 37.11 5.76
N PHE A 13 -8.34 36.78 7.05
CA PHE A 13 -7.66 35.57 7.53
C PHE A 13 -8.39 34.29 7.08
N CYS A 14 -9.73 34.29 7.08
CA CYS A 14 -10.54 33.15 6.65
C CYS A 14 -10.40 32.85 5.14
N LEU A 15 -10.20 33.87 4.30
CA LEU A 15 -9.96 33.71 2.86
C LEU A 15 -8.60 33.06 2.52
N THR A 16 -7.64 33.05 3.45
CA THR A 16 -6.31 32.46 3.21
C THR A 16 -6.20 30.98 3.54
N GLN A 17 -7.26 30.35 4.07
CA GLN A 17 -7.21 28.95 4.54
C GLN A 17 -7.68 27.91 3.51
N THR A 18 -8.17 28.30 2.33
CA THR A 18 -8.61 27.36 1.30
C THR A 18 -7.47 27.02 0.35
N GLY A 19 -6.66 26.00 0.64
CA GLY A 19 -5.60 25.66 -0.31
C GLY A 19 -4.69 24.47 -0.06
N PHE A 20 -5.07 23.49 0.77
CA PHE A 20 -4.44 22.17 0.72
C PHE A 20 -5.53 21.11 0.64
N ALA A 21 -6.14 20.98 -0.53
CA ALA A 21 -6.70 19.70 -0.91
C ALA A 21 -5.49 18.84 -1.26
N GLU A 22 -5.06 17.97 -0.35
CA GLU A 22 -4.17 16.88 -0.73
C GLU A 22 -4.87 16.12 -1.86
N ASP A 23 -4.24 16.08 -3.03
CA ASP A 23 -4.64 15.15 -4.08
C ASP A 23 -4.55 13.77 -3.46
N ALA A 24 -5.69 13.25 -3.00
CA ALA A 24 -5.83 11.86 -2.63
C ALA A 24 -5.46 11.08 -3.89
N LYS A 25 -4.21 10.61 -3.94
CA LYS A 25 -3.63 9.87 -5.07
C LYS A 25 -4.65 8.82 -5.46
N LYS A 26 -5.40 9.10 -6.54
CA LYS A 26 -6.32 8.14 -7.16
C LYS A 26 -5.43 7.04 -7.70
N THR A 27 -5.10 6.11 -6.84
CA THR A 27 -4.29 4.96 -7.18
C THR A 27 -5.27 4.07 -7.93
N SER A 28 -5.13 4.04 -9.27
CA SER A 28 -5.90 3.14 -10.12
C SER A 28 -5.89 1.74 -9.48
N PRO A 29 -7.01 0.99 -9.49
CA PRO A 29 -7.02 -0.37 -8.98
C PRO A 29 -5.88 -1.17 -9.60
N GLN A 30 -4.93 -1.58 -8.77
CA GLN A 30 -3.74 -2.31 -9.17
C GLN A 30 -3.45 -3.38 -8.12
N PRO A 31 -3.37 -4.67 -8.52
CA PRO A 31 -2.90 -5.71 -7.63
C PRO A 31 -1.40 -5.57 -7.41
N GLU A 32 -0.93 -5.85 -6.19
CA GLU A 32 0.48 -5.82 -5.85
C GLU A 32 0.79 -7.04 -4.99
N ILE A 33 1.79 -7.82 -5.40
CA ILE A 33 2.19 -9.02 -4.68
C ILE A 33 3.42 -8.72 -3.83
N LYS A 34 3.32 -9.04 -2.54
CA LYS A 34 4.46 -9.10 -1.62
C LYS A 34 4.75 -10.56 -1.30
N ILE A 35 5.93 -11.01 -1.67
CA ILE A 35 6.44 -12.34 -1.35
C ILE A 35 7.24 -12.23 -0.05
N ILE A 36 6.88 -13.00 0.98
CA ILE A 36 7.55 -12.93 2.30
C ILE A 36 8.93 -13.59 2.23
N GLU A 37 9.01 -14.74 1.56
CA GLU A 37 10.23 -15.50 1.31
C GLU A 37 10.22 -15.90 -0.17
N SER A 38 11.22 -15.50 -0.93
CA SER A 38 11.28 -15.75 -2.37
C SER A 38 12.03 -17.02 -2.75
N THR A 39 12.79 -17.58 -1.79
CA THR A 39 13.73 -18.66 -2.05
C THR A 39 13.80 -19.53 -0.80
N TYR A 40 13.73 -20.83 -0.99
CA TYR A 40 13.97 -21.81 0.04
C TYR A 40 15.04 -22.80 -0.44
N ALA A 41 16.02 -23.08 0.42
CA ALA A 41 17.06 -24.06 0.14
C ALA A 41 16.74 -25.33 0.95
N PHE A 42 16.44 -26.41 0.25
CA PHE A 42 16.29 -27.71 0.89
C PHE A 42 17.65 -28.19 1.41
N GLU A 43 17.65 -28.71 2.64
CA GLU A 43 18.84 -29.33 3.23
C GLU A 43 19.09 -30.72 2.63
N THR A 44 20.21 -31.33 3.01
CA THR A 44 20.48 -32.73 2.64
C THR A 44 19.48 -33.64 3.33
N LEU A 45 18.70 -34.38 2.55
CA LEU A 45 17.70 -35.31 3.06
C LEU A 45 18.19 -36.75 2.92
N ALA A 46 17.76 -37.62 3.82
CA ALA A 46 17.96 -39.05 3.66
C ALA A 46 17.02 -39.62 2.60
N GLU A 47 17.40 -40.77 2.02
CA GLU A 47 16.55 -41.45 1.06
C GLU A 47 15.24 -41.90 1.73
N GLY A 48 14.10 -41.57 1.10
CA GLY A 48 12.76 -41.87 1.61
C GLY A 48 12.17 -40.78 2.52
N GLU A 49 12.89 -39.69 2.78
CA GLU A 49 12.38 -38.55 3.54
C GLU A 49 11.64 -37.56 2.63
N GLU A 50 10.49 -37.05 3.08
CA GLU A 50 9.70 -36.03 2.38
C GLU A 50 9.75 -34.72 3.16
N ILE A 51 10.06 -33.62 2.46
CA ILE A 51 10.02 -32.27 3.02
C ILE A 51 9.11 -31.39 2.18
N ILE A 52 8.30 -30.59 2.86
CA ILE A 52 7.37 -29.65 2.25
C ILE A 52 7.69 -28.27 2.81
N HIS A 53 7.80 -27.28 1.93
CA HIS A 53 7.97 -25.88 2.32
C HIS A 53 6.88 -25.02 1.67
N ASP A 54 6.22 -24.22 2.49
CA ASP A 54 5.11 -23.36 2.07
C ASP A 54 5.59 -21.91 1.88
N PHE A 55 5.36 -21.36 0.69
CA PHE A 55 5.58 -19.94 0.44
C PHE A 55 4.32 -19.14 0.76
N THR A 56 4.48 -18.08 1.56
CA THR A 56 3.41 -17.13 1.84
C THR A 56 3.53 -15.88 0.98
N ILE A 57 2.45 -15.56 0.26
CA ILE A 57 2.31 -14.33 -0.51
C ILE A 57 1.16 -13.48 0.05
N LYS A 58 1.29 -12.17 -0.07
CA LYS A 58 0.28 -11.21 0.37
C LYS A 58 -0.05 -10.23 -0.76
N ASN A 59 -1.33 -10.04 -1.03
CA ASN A 59 -1.77 -8.92 -1.85
C ASN A 59 -1.70 -7.63 -1.01
N THR A 60 -0.83 -6.70 -1.40
CA THR A 60 -0.69 -5.37 -0.78
C THR A 60 -1.31 -4.27 -1.63
N GLY A 61 -1.82 -4.61 -2.81
CA GLY A 61 -2.46 -3.69 -3.72
C GLY A 61 -3.89 -3.37 -3.32
N ASN A 62 -4.54 -2.53 -4.14
CA ASN A 62 -5.93 -2.09 -3.93
C ASN A 62 -6.90 -2.73 -4.96
N ALA A 63 -6.48 -3.80 -5.62
CA ALA A 63 -7.31 -4.63 -6.49
C ALA A 63 -7.07 -6.13 -6.22
N PRO A 64 -8.01 -7.02 -6.61
CA PRO A 64 -7.85 -8.46 -6.47
C PRO A 64 -6.59 -8.99 -7.19
N LEU A 65 -5.88 -9.90 -6.55
CA LEU A 65 -4.69 -10.56 -7.10
C LEU A 65 -5.04 -12.01 -7.44
N ASP A 66 -5.07 -12.32 -8.73
CA ASP A 66 -5.31 -13.68 -9.24
C ASP A 66 -3.99 -14.41 -9.51
N VAL A 67 -3.85 -15.61 -8.95
CA VAL A 67 -2.68 -16.47 -9.19
C VAL A 67 -2.98 -17.39 -10.36
N LEU A 68 -2.40 -17.09 -11.54
CA LEU A 68 -2.71 -17.81 -12.77
C LEU A 68 -1.89 -19.10 -12.96
N LYS A 69 -0.68 -19.15 -12.43
CA LYS A 69 0.23 -20.29 -12.60
C LYS A 69 1.30 -20.34 -11.51
N VAL A 70 1.63 -21.56 -11.10
CA VAL A 70 2.82 -21.88 -10.30
C VAL A 70 3.73 -22.74 -11.17
N LYS A 71 5.04 -22.48 -11.13
CA LYS A 71 6.05 -23.26 -11.84
C LYS A 71 7.20 -23.57 -10.89
N PRO A 72 7.73 -24.81 -10.87
CA PRO A 72 9.04 -25.05 -10.31
C PRO A 72 10.10 -24.28 -11.12
N GLY A 73 11.16 -23.85 -10.44
CA GLY A 73 12.33 -23.20 -11.04
C GLY A 73 13.22 -24.16 -11.81
#